data_AF-A0A671RCK2-F1
#
_entry.id   AF-A0A671RCK2-F1
#
_cell.length_a   1.000
_cell.length_b   1.000
_cell.length_c   1.000
_cell.angle_alpha   90.00
_cell.angle_beta   90.00
_cell.angle_gamma   90.00
#
_symmetry.space_group_name_H-M   'P 1'
#
loop_
_entity.id
_entity.type
_entity.pdbx_description
1 polymer ?
#
loop_
_entity_poly.entity_id
_entity_poly.type
_entity_poly.pdbx_seq_one_letter_code
_entity_poly.pdbx_strand_id
1 'polypeptide(L)'
;MDSTNKQSSINELQEQIHSLTEENVQLRERNEALFSKLDSVQNKLGQQAVSKSDLSVKLVQCEEDKLKISKDLVDVQIEANKMREQYEAAIFKLKNVVLSQEGTASSLQTECDRLRQEVTAASARLEVIERSERDLAEEYAVIKSNFLSLSGAYERERTHSEELSAELLALAHTHDTLLQERERTHRHMLEVERVRALLSRTSQSRVRVRPDVCICVCYLPHSVTMGRQQQENKRAIQNAEVSKLQNHLKELNREYRARLTRYIQDITVRIQANRHMGDLGQKLKGLVESMLEEVKTSYRSREEQLTKAIRTYRKRIQGLSNTYQQLLIAYRLQREQILALPEHSLEAGPPEAHFSPTGTELRGETERELHRLREDKARLESQLKLAREQVCVVGLTQDSWNDVQKQIREITNSTQEAQERERAQLITRATVAEEQVSELKEYVDNHLGRYKLEITRLRRLLGSQEGRSNSARTHKPRPLHKSLNSSSYEI
;
A
#
# COMPACT_ATOMS: atom_id res chain seq x y z
N MET A 1 164.03 24.76 -6.01
CA MET A 1 163.24 24.26 -4.87
C MET A 1 161.78 24.36 -5.27
N ASP A 2 161.27 23.38 -6.02
CA ASP A 2 160.10 23.60 -6.88
C ASP A 2 158.95 22.58 -6.67
N SER A 3 159.17 21.57 -5.83
CA SER A 3 158.19 20.50 -5.55
C SER A 3 157.24 20.85 -4.40
N THR A 4 157.71 21.60 -3.39
CA THR A 4 156.93 21.96 -2.19
C THR A 4 155.79 22.93 -2.50
N ASN A 5 156.02 23.93 -3.35
CA ASN A 5 155.00 24.90 -3.75
C ASN A 5 153.94 24.28 -4.70
N LYS A 6 154.32 23.24 -5.45
CA LYS A 6 153.38 22.40 -6.18
C LYS A 6 152.56 21.52 -5.22
N GLN A 7 153.18 21.00 -4.17
CA GLN A 7 152.48 20.20 -3.17
C GLN A 7 151.43 20.99 -2.38
N SER A 8 151.70 22.25 -1.98
CA SER A 8 150.69 23.09 -1.33
C SER A 8 149.52 23.41 -2.25
N SER A 9 149.78 23.81 -3.51
CA SER A 9 148.72 24.07 -4.49
C SER A 9 147.90 22.80 -4.83
N ILE A 10 148.53 21.62 -4.86
CA ILE A 10 147.83 20.34 -5.00
C ILE A 10 146.95 20.05 -3.78
N ASN A 11 147.43 20.32 -2.56
CA ASN A 11 146.65 20.12 -1.34
C ASN A 11 145.45 21.11 -1.27
N GLU A 12 145.65 22.38 -1.62
CA GLU A 12 144.58 23.40 -1.71
C GLU A 12 143.51 22.99 -2.74
N LEU A 13 143.92 22.46 -3.90
CA LEU A 13 143.00 21.91 -4.90
C LEU A 13 142.29 20.63 -4.40
N GLN A 14 142.95 19.79 -3.59
CA GLN A 14 142.32 18.63 -2.96
C GLN A 14 141.29 19.04 -1.91
N GLU A 15 141.56 20.05 -1.08
CA GLU A 15 140.59 20.62 -0.14
C GLU A 15 139.40 21.27 -0.87
N GLN A 16 139.65 22.02 -1.96
CA GLN A 16 138.57 22.56 -2.80
C GLN A 16 137.73 21.45 -3.44
N ILE A 17 138.35 20.39 -3.97
CA ILE A 17 137.64 19.22 -4.51
C ILE A 17 136.82 18.52 -3.41
N HIS A 18 137.36 18.36 -2.20
CA HIS A 18 136.65 17.72 -1.10
C HIS A 18 135.47 18.58 -0.61
N SER A 19 135.66 19.90 -0.50
CA SER A 19 134.62 20.86 -0.13
C SER A 19 133.49 20.89 -1.18
N LEU A 20 133.83 20.98 -2.47
CA LEU A 20 132.86 20.91 -3.56
C LEU A 20 132.15 19.55 -3.64
N THR A 21 132.83 18.45 -3.28
CA THR A 21 132.22 17.12 -3.21
C THR A 21 131.22 17.04 -2.07
N GLU A 22 131.57 17.55 -0.89
CA GLU A 22 130.69 17.60 0.29
C GLU A 22 129.48 18.53 0.06
N GLU A 23 129.69 19.70 -0.55
CA GLU A 23 128.59 20.58 -0.98
C GLU A 23 127.68 19.87 -1.99
N ASN A 24 128.24 19.13 -2.97
CA ASN A 24 127.45 18.34 -3.90
C ASN A 24 126.64 17.22 -3.21
N VAL A 25 127.17 16.60 -2.15
CA VAL A 25 126.41 15.63 -1.33
C VAL A 25 125.27 16.34 -0.60
N GLN A 26 125.53 17.44 0.10
CA GLN A 26 124.47 18.20 0.79
C GLN A 26 123.41 18.75 -0.17
N LEU A 27 123.79 19.13 -1.40
CA LEU A 27 122.85 19.56 -2.45
C LEU A 27 121.99 18.40 -2.96
N ARG A 28 122.54 17.18 -3.08
CA ARG A 28 121.77 15.98 -3.39
C ARG A 28 120.77 15.66 -2.28
N GLU A 29 121.20 15.63 -1.02
CA GLU A 29 120.32 15.40 0.14
C GLU A 29 119.21 16.46 0.24
N ARG A 30 119.53 17.75 0.03
CA ARG A 30 118.54 18.83 -0.03
C ARG A 30 117.54 18.65 -1.17
N ASN A 31 118.01 18.24 -2.36
CA ASN A 31 117.13 17.96 -3.49
C ASN A 31 116.24 16.73 -3.24
N GLU A 32 116.76 15.64 -2.68
CA GLU A 32 116.00 14.44 -2.34
C GLU A 32 114.94 14.71 -1.25
N ALA A 33 115.28 15.56 -0.26
CA ALA A 33 114.33 16.06 0.72
C ALA A 33 113.29 17.05 0.13
N LEU A 34 113.60 17.73 -0.99
CA LEU A 34 112.65 18.57 -1.74
C LEU A 34 111.72 17.73 -2.62
N PHE A 35 112.24 16.71 -3.31
CA PHE A 35 111.42 15.74 -4.05
C PHE A 35 110.45 15.01 -3.10
N SER A 36 110.94 14.50 -1.96
CA SER A 36 110.10 13.88 -0.92
C SER A 36 108.97 14.81 -0.41
N LYS A 37 109.22 16.13 -0.37
CA LYS A 37 108.20 17.14 -0.03
C LYS A 37 107.24 17.40 -1.18
N LEU A 38 107.75 17.47 -2.42
CA LEU A 38 106.94 17.62 -3.63
C LEU A 38 105.97 16.46 -3.77
N ASP A 39 106.43 15.21 -3.61
CA ASP A 39 105.60 14.01 -3.61
C ASP A 39 104.55 14.05 -2.47
N SER A 40 104.94 14.50 -1.28
CA SER A 40 103.98 14.68 -0.17
C SER A 40 102.88 15.70 -0.49
N VAL A 41 103.22 16.79 -1.18
CA VAL A 41 102.26 17.82 -1.62
C VAL A 41 101.40 17.31 -2.78
N GLN A 42 101.99 16.62 -3.76
CA GLN A 42 101.29 16.05 -4.91
C GLN A 42 100.29 14.96 -4.50
N ASN A 43 100.66 14.10 -3.55
CA ASN A 43 99.75 13.11 -2.96
C ASN A 43 98.59 13.76 -2.19
N LYS A 44 98.86 14.82 -1.40
CA LYS A 44 97.82 15.61 -0.72
C LYS A 44 96.88 16.31 -1.71
N LEU A 45 97.42 16.86 -2.80
CA LEU A 45 96.63 17.48 -3.86
C LEU A 45 95.76 16.46 -4.59
N GLY A 46 96.27 15.25 -4.86
CA GLY A 46 95.49 14.14 -5.38
C GLY A 46 94.35 13.71 -4.44
N GLN A 47 94.63 13.59 -3.14
CA GLN A 47 93.60 13.30 -2.13
C GLN A 47 92.56 14.43 -2.01
N GLN A 48 92.96 15.71 -2.14
CA GLN A 48 92.02 16.83 -2.23
C GLN A 48 91.18 16.80 -3.52
N ALA A 49 91.75 16.41 -4.66
CA ALA A 49 91.02 16.29 -5.92
C ALA A 49 89.95 15.18 -5.82
N VAL A 50 90.31 14.00 -5.32
CA VAL A 50 89.38 12.86 -5.13
C VAL A 50 88.29 13.20 -4.11
N SER A 51 88.64 13.72 -2.94
CA SER A 51 87.64 14.11 -1.94
C SER A 51 86.72 15.24 -2.42
N LYS A 52 87.22 16.16 -3.26
CA LYS A 52 86.39 17.17 -3.94
C LYS A 52 85.42 16.55 -4.94
N SER A 53 85.83 15.57 -5.76
CA SER A 53 84.90 14.86 -6.65
C SER A 53 83.86 14.05 -5.87
N ASP A 54 84.27 13.33 -4.81
CA ASP A 54 83.37 12.53 -3.98
C ASP A 54 82.30 13.39 -3.30
N LEU A 55 82.67 14.57 -2.80
CA LEU A 55 81.74 15.54 -2.23
C LEU A 55 80.81 16.12 -3.30
N SER A 56 81.32 16.38 -4.51
CA SER A 56 80.49 16.87 -5.63
C SER A 56 79.46 15.83 -6.07
N VAL A 57 79.81 14.55 -6.16
CA VAL A 57 78.89 13.46 -6.50
C VAL A 57 77.83 13.29 -5.40
N LYS A 58 78.24 13.32 -4.13
CA LYS A 58 77.30 13.24 -2.98
C LYS A 58 76.34 14.43 -2.91
N LEU A 59 76.78 15.63 -3.32
CA LEU A 59 75.92 16.80 -3.43
C LEU A 59 74.86 16.60 -4.52
N VAL A 60 75.26 16.17 -5.73
CA VAL A 60 74.33 15.89 -6.84
C VAL A 60 73.30 14.84 -6.44
N GLN A 61 73.71 13.71 -5.84
CA GLN A 61 72.77 12.68 -5.37
C GLN A 61 71.78 13.24 -4.33
N CYS A 62 72.25 14.08 -3.40
CA CYS A 62 71.39 14.71 -2.40
C CYS A 62 70.38 15.68 -3.03
N GLU A 63 70.77 16.39 -4.09
CA GLU A 63 69.86 17.25 -4.87
C GLU A 63 68.85 16.44 -5.69
N GLU A 64 69.27 15.34 -6.32
CA GLU A 64 68.38 14.39 -7.01
C GLU A 64 67.37 13.74 -6.05
N ASP A 65 67.82 13.23 -4.91
CA ASP A 65 66.96 12.61 -3.88
C ASP A 65 65.97 13.63 -3.31
N LYS A 66 66.41 14.88 -3.09
CA LYS A 66 65.54 15.99 -2.67
C LYS A 66 64.50 16.35 -3.73
N LEU A 67 64.89 16.40 -5.01
CA LEU A 67 63.95 16.64 -6.12
C LEU A 67 62.94 15.50 -6.25
N LYS A 68 63.38 14.24 -6.08
CA LYS A 68 62.52 13.07 -6.05
C LYS A 68 61.50 13.13 -4.90
N ILE A 69 61.95 13.35 -3.66
CA ILE A 69 61.05 13.52 -2.50
C ILE A 69 60.07 14.70 -2.73
N SER A 70 60.54 15.81 -3.32
CA SER A 70 59.69 16.95 -3.64
C SER A 70 58.67 16.65 -4.75
N LYS A 71 58.97 15.76 -5.69
CA LYS A 71 58.04 15.28 -6.72
C LYS A 71 57.02 14.33 -6.11
N ASP A 72 57.48 13.31 -5.38
CA ASP A 72 56.63 12.29 -4.77
C ASP A 72 55.63 12.92 -3.77
N LEU A 73 56.04 13.98 -3.05
CA LEU A 73 55.15 14.80 -2.22
C LEU A 73 54.07 15.54 -3.04
N VAL A 74 54.42 16.09 -4.20
CA VAL A 74 53.46 16.78 -5.09
C VAL A 74 52.49 15.79 -5.73
N ASP A 75 52.96 14.61 -6.13
CA ASP A 75 52.09 13.56 -6.68
C ASP A 75 51.07 13.09 -5.62
N VAL A 76 51.49 12.82 -4.39
CA VAL A 76 50.59 12.50 -3.27
C VAL A 76 49.62 13.66 -2.97
N GLN A 77 50.07 14.91 -3.06
CA GLN A 77 49.20 16.09 -2.90
C GLN A 77 48.14 16.21 -4.02
N ILE A 78 48.48 15.81 -5.25
CA ILE A 78 47.56 15.74 -6.39
C ILE A 78 46.55 14.59 -6.20
N GLU A 79 47.00 13.41 -5.78
CA GLU A 79 46.11 12.27 -5.50
C GLU A 79 45.14 12.58 -4.36
N ALA A 80 45.61 13.18 -3.25
CA ALA A 80 44.77 13.61 -2.15
C ALA A 80 43.70 14.63 -2.58
N ASN A 81 44.05 15.60 -3.44
CA ASN A 81 43.09 16.54 -4.01
C ASN A 81 42.08 15.83 -4.94
N LYS A 82 42.54 14.94 -5.81
CA LYS A 82 41.69 14.16 -6.73
C LYS A 82 40.71 13.23 -6.00
N MET A 83 41.10 12.68 -4.84
CA MET A 83 40.19 11.92 -3.98
C MET A 83 39.19 12.85 -3.28
N ARG A 84 39.63 14.00 -2.78
CA ARG A 84 38.75 15.02 -2.19
C ARG A 84 37.67 15.51 -3.18
N GLU A 85 38.05 15.81 -4.42
CA GLU A 85 37.12 16.19 -5.49
C GLU A 85 36.07 15.10 -5.78
N GLN A 86 36.47 13.82 -5.76
CA GLN A 86 35.54 12.69 -5.90
C GLN A 86 34.55 12.60 -4.74
N TYR A 87 35.02 12.81 -3.49
CA TYR A 87 34.13 12.85 -2.32
C TYR A 87 33.19 14.05 -2.35
N GLU A 88 33.67 15.25 -2.69
CA GLU A 88 32.84 16.46 -2.85
C GLU A 88 31.75 16.25 -3.92
N ALA A 89 32.10 15.65 -5.07
CA ALA A 89 31.15 15.30 -6.12
C ALA A 89 30.16 14.18 -5.73
N ALA A 90 30.59 13.20 -4.94
CA ALA A 90 29.71 12.15 -4.41
C ALA A 90 28.72 12.72 -3.37
N ILE A 91 29.19 13.58 -2.46
CA ILE A 91 28.37 14.30 -1.48
C ILE A 91 27.32 15.17 -2.19
N PHE A 92 27.69 15.88 -3.26
CA PHE A 92 26.73 16.68 -4.03
C PHE A 92 25.65 15.82 -4.71
N LYS A 93 26.03 14.68 -5.31
CA LYS A 93 25.07 13.72 -5.88
C LYS A 93 24.12 13.16 -4.82
N LEU A 94 24.65 12.70 -3.68
CA LEU A 94 23.85 12.18 -2.57
C LEU A 94 22.89 13.25 -2.02
N LYS A 95 23.35 14.49 -1.85
CA LYS A 95 22.52 15.60 -1.39
C LYS A 95 21.35 15.88 -2.33
N ASN A 96 21.56 15.80 -3.65
CA ASN A 96 20.48 15.96 -4.63
C ASN A 96 19.47 14.80 -4.58
N VAL A 97 19.94 13.56 -4.35
CA VAL A 97 19.04 12.41 -4.13
C VAL A 97 18.21 12.60 -2.86
N VAL A 98 18.85 12.98 -1.74
CA VAL A 98 18.16 13.25 -0.47
C VAL A 98 17.08 14.34 -0.64
N LEU A 99 17.43 15.49 -1.23
CA LEU A 99 16.46 16.57 -1.49
C LEU A 99 15.28 16.12 -2.36
N SER A 100 15.51 15.26 -3.37
CA SER A 100 14.44 14.71 -4.19
C SER A 100 13.53 13.74 -3.40
N GLN A 101 14.13 12.93 -2.51
CA GLN A 101 13.41 11.99 -1.66
C GLN A 101 12.61 12.73 -0.59
N GLU A 102 13.16 13.75 0.06
CA GLU A 102 12.48 14.66 0.98
C GLU A 102 11.27 15.34 0.32
N GLY A 103 11.40 15.77 -0.94
CA GLY A 103 10.29 16.28 -1.74
C GLY A 103 9.17 15.25 -1.95
N THR A 104 9.51 14.01 -2.34
CA THR A 104 8.50 12.94 -2.47
C THR A 104 7.86 12.55 -1.14
N ALA A 105 8.64 12.47 -0.06
CA ALA A 105 8.14 12.16 1.28
C ALA A 105 7.19 13.25 1.79
N SER A 106 7.49 14.52 1.54
CA SER A 106 6.62 15.65 1.88
C SER A 106 5.29 15.58 1.11
N SER A 107 5.32 15.27 -0.18
CA SER A 107 4.11 15.07 -0.99
C SER A 107 3.27 13.89 -0.47
N LEU A 108 3.90 12.75 -0.18
CA LEU A 108 3.23 11.58 0.39
C LEU A 108 2.64 11.87 1.78
N GLN A 109 3.32 12.68 2.60
CA GLN A 109 2.79 13.11 3.90
C GLN A 109 1.55 13.99 3.75
N THR A 110 1.54 14.95 2.83
CA THR A 110 0.33 15.77 2.58
C THR A 110 -0.85 14.93 2.08
N GLU A 111 -0.59 13.89 1.28
CA GLU A 111 -1.62 12.97 0.79
C GLU A 111 -2.14 12.04 1.89
N CYS A 112 -1.25 11.54 2.77
CA CYS A 112 -1.64 10.81 3.98
C CYS A 112 -2.56 11.66 4.88
N ASP A 113 -2.25 12.95 5.07
CA ASP A 113 -3.06 13.83 5.91
C ASP A 113 -4.39 14.24 5.25
N ARG A 114 -4.45 14.37 3.92
CA ARG A 114 -5.71 14.48 3.17
C ARG A 114 -6.60 13.25 3.38
N LEU A 115 -6.03 12.05 3.19
CA LEU A 115 -6.76 10.79 3.37
C LEU A 115 -7.22 10.59 4.82
N ARG A 116 -6.42 10.99 5.82
CA ARG A 116 -6.82 10.99 7.25
C ARG A 116 -8.05 11.88 7.49
N GLN A 117 -8.08 13.08 6.89
CA GLN A 117 -9.23 13.99 7.00
C GLN A 117 -10.49 13.44 6.30
N GLU A 118 -10.33 12.76 5.16
CA GLU A 118 -11.45 12.11 4.48
C GLU A 118 -12.01 10.91 5.27
N VAL A 119 -11.14 10.13 5.91
CA VAL A 119 -11.54 9.04 6.82
C VAL A 119 -12.29 9.57 8.04
N THR A 120 -11.76 10.59 8.75
CA THR A 120 -12.47 11.15 9.92
C THR A 120 -13.81 11.79 9.54
N ALA A 121 -13.86 12.48 8.40
CA ALA A 121 -15.12 13.02 7.86
C ALA A 121 -16.10 11.90 7.45
N ALA A 122 -15.63 10.75 6.97
CA ALA A 122 -16.47 9.59 6.67
C ALA A 122 -17.01 8.93 7.93
N SER A 123 -16.17 8.72 8.95
CA SER A 123 -16.57 8.19 10.26
C SER A 123 -17.61 9.09 10.95
N ALA A 124 -17.44 10.42 10.90
CA ALA A 124 -18.42 11.36 11.43
C ALA A 124 -19.79 11.29 10.71
N ARG A 125 -19.80 11.07 9.38
CA ARG A 125 -21.04 10.83 8.63
C ARG A 125 -21.69 9.49 9.00
N LEU A 126 -20.89 8.44 9.19
CA LEU A 126 -21.39 7.12 9.61
C LEU A 126 -22.03 7.21 11.00
N GLU A 127 -21.38 7.84 11.97
CA GLU A 127 -21.89 7.99 13.34
C GLU A 127 -23.23 8.75 13.39
N VAL A 128 -23.45 9.72 12.49
CA VAL A 128 -24.75 10.41 12.33
C VAL A 128 -25.82 9.49 11.73
N ILE A 129 -25.47 8.65 10.75
CA ILE A 129 -26.41 7.66 10.18
C ILE A 129 -26.79 6.62 11.25
N GLU A 130 -25.82 6.03 11.95
CA GLU A 130 -26.08 5.07 13.02
C GLU A 130 -26.94 5.63 14.16
N ARG A 131 -26.80 6.93 14.48
CA ARG A 131 -27.73 7.62 15.40
C ARG A 131 -29.15 7.57 14.84
N SER A 132 -29.36 8.03 13.61
CA SER A 132 -30.70 8.03 12.99
C SER A 132 -31.30 6.62 12.80
N GLU A 133 -30.49 5.58 12.62
CA GLU A 133 -30.96 4.19 12.59
C GLU A 133 -31.39 3.68 13.97
N ARG A 134 -30.68 4.09 15.05
CA ARG A 134 -31.08 3.80 16.44
C ARG A 134 -32.36 4.55 16.81
N ASP A 135 -32.44 5.84 16.51
CA ASP A 135 -33.63 6.67 16.75
C ASP A 135 -34.88 6.06 16.06
N LEU A 136 -34.76 5.66 14.79
CA LEU A 136 -35.84 5.03 14.02
C LEU A 136 -36.20 3.63 14.53
N ALA A 137 -35.24 2.87 15.08
CA ALA A 137 -35.50 1.58 15.69
C ALA A 137 -36.29 1.72 17.02
N GLU A 138 -36.00 2.77 17.80
CA GLU A 138 -36.75 3.13 19.01
C GLU A 138 -38.18 3.58 18.67
N GLU A 139 -38.36 4.45 17.67
CA GLU A 139 -39.69 4.83 17.16
C GLU A 139 -40.49 3.59 16.72
N TYR A 140 -39.88 2.69 15.95
CA TYR A 140 -40.53 1.45 15.50
C TYR A 140 -40.90 0.53 16.67
N ALA A 141 -40.07 0.44 17.72
CA ALA A 141 -40.38 -0.33 18.92
C ALA A 141 -41.58 0.23 19.69
N VAL A 142 -41.66 1.56 19.85
CA VAL A 142 -42.82 2.25 20.46
C VAL A 142 -44.08 2.02 19.62
N ILE A 143 -44.00 2.22 18.30
CA ILE A 143 -45.12 2.00 17.36
C ILE A 143 -45.61 0.54 17.43
N LYS A 144 -44.71 -0.44 17.45
CA LYS A 144 -45.04 -1.86 17.59
C LYS A 144 -45.73 -2.17 18.92
N SER A 145 -45.28 -1.57 20.03
CA SER A 145 -45.92 -1.72 21.35
C SER A 145 -47.35 -1.16 21.35
N ASN A 146 -47.55 0.01 20.72
CA ASN A 146 -48.87 0.63 20.57
C ASN A 146 -49.81 -0.22 19.71
N PHE A 147 -49.33 -0.79 18.59
CA PHE A 147 -50.12 -1.72 17.77
C PHE A 147 -50.51 -2.99 18.53
N LEU A 148 -49.59 -3.62 19.27
CA LEU A 148 -49.92 -4.80 20.09
C LEU A 148 -50.96 -4.48 21.17
N SER A 149 -50.82 -3.33 21.82
CA SER A 149 -51.78 -2.84 22.84
C SER A 149 -53.17 -2.59 22.26
N LEU A 150 -53.25 -2.04 21.03
CA LEU A 150 -54.50 -1.80 20.32
C LEU A 150 -55.14 -3.10 19.81
N SER A 151 -54.35 -4.04 19.26
CA SER A 151 -54.84 -5.36 18.86
C SER A 151 -55.43 -6.12 20.04
N GLY A 152 -54.71 -6.16 21.17
CA GLY A 152 -55.20 -6.78 22.40
C GLY A 152 -56.37 -6.03 23.06
N ALA A 153 -56.69 -4.80 22.65
CA ALA A 153 -57.92 -4.10 23.03
C ALA A 153 -59.09 -4.47 22.09
N TYR A 154 -58.84 -4.50 20.79
CA TYR A 154 -59.80 -4.96 19.78
C TYR A 154 -60.23 -6.42 20.01
N GLU A 155 -59.31 -7.30 20.38
CA GLU A 155 -59.62 -8.70 20.72
C GLU A 155 -60.54 -8.82 21.94
N ARG A 156 -60.34 -7.98 22.98
CA ARG A 156 -61.23 -7.93 24.15
C ARG A 156 -62.62 -7.39 23.82
N GLU A 157 -62.71 -6.35 22.99
CA GLU A 157 -64.00 -5.81 22.53
C GLU A 157 -64.74 -6.84 21.65
N ARG A 158 -63.99 -7.61 20.84
CA ARG A 158 -64.52 -8.71 20.06
C ARG A 158 -65.05 -9.83 20.96
N THR A 159 -64.30 -10.31 21.94
CA THR A 159 -64.78 -11.38 22.84
C THR A 159 -66.00 -10.90 23.62
N HIS A 160 -66.02 -9.64 24.08
CA HIS A 160 -67.19 -9.06 24.75
C HIS A 160 -68.42 -8.96 23.82
N SER A 161 -68.22 -8.64 22.54
CA SER A 161 -69.28 -8.64 21.53
C SER A 161 -69.80 -10.06 21.24
N GLU A 162 -68.91 -11.07 21.24
CA GLU A 162 -69.28 -12.48 21.07
C GLU A 162 -70.04 -13.00 22.30
N GLU A 163 -69.60 -12.68 23.52
CA GLU A 163 -70.29 -12.93 24.79
C GLU A 163 -71.71 -12.34 24.79
N LEU A 164 -71.85 -11.03 24.52
CA LEU A 164 -73.14 -10.36 24.46
C LEU A 164 -74.06 -10.96 23.38
N SER A 165 -73.51 -11.40 22.25
CA SER A 165 -74.30 -12.10 21.23
C SER A 165 -74.81 -13.47 21.69
N ALA A 166 -74.03 -14.19 22.51
CA ALA A 166 -74.44 -15.45 23.12
C ALA A 166 -75.48 -15.24 24.23
N GLU A 167 -75.36 -14.19 25.04
CA GLU A 167 -76.39 -13.81 26.02
C GLU A 167 -77.72 -13.45 25.34
N LEU A 168 -77.69 -12.69 24.25
CA LEU A 168 -78.89 -12.36 23.46
C LEU A 168 -79.54 -13.60 22.82
N LEU A 169 -78.74 -14.57 22.36
CA LEU A 169 -79.26 -15.85 21.86
C LEU A 169 -79.87 -16.71 22.98
N ALA A 170 -79.26 -16.74 24.17
CA ALA A 170 -79.84 -17.40 25.35
C ALA A 170 -81.14 -16.72 25.81
N LEU A 171 -81.21 -15.38 25.75
CA LEU A 171 -82.43 -14.62 26.02
C LEU A 171 -83.53 -14.92 25.00
N ALA A 172 -83.19 -15.04 23.71
CA ALA A 172 -84.13 -15.46 22.67
C ALA A 172 -84.66 -16.88 22.92
N HIS A 173 -83.79 -17.84 23.24
CA HIS A 173 -84.20 -19.22 23.54
C HIS A 173 -85.05 -19.35 24.83
N THR A 174 -84.78 -18.53 25.86
CA THR A 174 -85.64 -18.49 27.06
C THR A 174 -86.98 -17.82 26.76
N HIS A 175 -87.03 -16.80 25.90
CA HIS A 175 -88.28 -16.21 25.42
C HIS A 175 -89.10 -17.21 24.58
N ASP A 176 -88.47 -17.91 23.64
CA ASP A 176 -89.12 -18.92 22.79
C ASP A 176 -89.64 -20.12 23.58
N THR A 177 -88.92 -20.56 24.61
CA THR A 177 -89.42 -21.63 25.50
C THR A 177 -90.57 -21.16 26.39
N LEU A 178 -90.55 -19.91 26.88
CA LEU A 178 -91.70 -19.31 27.56
C LEU A 178 -92.91 -19.11 26.64
N LEU A 179 -92.71 -18.76 25.36
CA LEU A 179 -93.77 -18.77 24.35
C LEU A 179 -94.31 -20.18 24.11
N GLN A 180 -93.45 -21.20 24.00
CA GLN A 180 -93.90 -22.59 23.87
C GLN A 180 -94.68 -23.05 25.11
N GLU A 181 -94.31 -22.65 26.33
CA GLU A 181 -95.11 -22.94 27.53
C GLU A 181 -96.42 -22.16 27.59
N ARG A 182 -96.44 -20.91 27.14
CA ARG A 182 -97.67 -20.13 26.97
C ARG A 182 -98.60 -20.76 25.92
N GLU A 183 -98.05 -21.29 24.83
CA GLU A 183 -98.79 -22.05 23.84
C GLU A 183 -99.22 -23.43 24.34
N ARG A 184 -98.41 -24.12 25.15
CA ARG A 184 -98.76 -25.42 25.76
C ARG A 184 -99.91 -25.22 26.74
N THR A 185 -99.80 -24.25 27.65
CA THR A 185 -100.87 -23.89 28.59
C THR A 185 -102.14 -23.38 27.88
N HIS A 186 -102.02 -22.56 26.82
CA HIS A 186 -103.17 -22.18 26.01
C HIS A 186 -103.75 -23.37 25.22
N ARG A 187 -102.92 -24.29 24.70
CA ARG A 187 -103.37 -25.56 24.10
C ARG A 187 -104.03 -26.48 25.12
N HIS A 188 -103.59 -26.50 26.38
CA HIS A 188 -104.24 -27.25 27.46
C HIS A 188 -105.55 -26.58 27.90
N MET A 189 -105.64 -25.25 27.91
CA MET A 189 -106.88 -24.51 28.12
C MET A 189 -107.88 -24.80 26.98
N LEU A 190 -107.45 -24.64 25.74
CA LEU A 190 -108.22 -24.97 24.54
C LEU A 190 -108.55 -26.47 24.44
N GLU A 191 -107.71 -27.38 24.96
CA GLU A 191 -108.02 -28.81 25.01
C GLU A 191 -108.92 -29.15 26.20
N VAL A 192 -108.92 -28.40 27.30
CA VAL A 192 -109.94 -28.50 28.35
C VAL A 192 -111.29 -27.97 27.84
N GLU A 193 -111.30 -26.90 27.05
CA GLU A 193 -112.48 -26.41 26.34
C GLU A 193 -112.90 -27.36 25.22
N ARG A 194 -111.95 -27.97 24.48
CA ARG A 194 -112.24 -28.97 23.45
C ARG A 194 -112.64 -30.30 24.07
N VAL A 195 -112.19 -30.67 25.26
CA VAL A 195 -112.69 -31.82 26.04
C VAL A 195 -114.06 -31.51 26.63
N ARG A 196 -114.34 -30.26 27.05
CA ARG A 196 -115.70 -29.82 27.40
C ARG A 196 -116.63 -29.90 26.18
N ALA A 197 -116.16 -29.45 25.02
CA ALA A 197 -116.88 -29.51 23.75
C ALA A 197 -116.88 -30.90 23.08
N LEU A 198 -115.98 -31.83 23.46
CA LEU A 198 -115.96 -33.23 23.05
C LEU A 198 -116.76 -34.10 24.02
N LEU A 199 -116.87 -33.76 25.29
CA LEU A 199 -118.00 -34.24 26.12
C LEU A 199 -119.35 -33.80 25.52
N SER A 200 -119.36 -32.75 24.68
CA SER A 200 -120.50 -32.37 23.82
C SER A 200 -120.44 -32.90 22.36
N ARG A 201 -119.37 -33.58 21.93
CA ARG A 201 -119.11 -33.99 20.51
C ARG A 201 -118.36 -35.33 20.35
N THR A 202 -118.35 -36.23 21.33
CA THR A 202 -117.83 -37.61 21.19
C THR A 202 -118.79 -38.52 20.43
N SER A 203 -119.84 -37.95 19.85
CA SER A 203 -120.39 -38.38 18.57
C SER A 203 -119.42 -38.08 17.39
N GLN A 204 -118.56 -39.07 17.06
CA GLN A 204 -117.99 -39.40 15.72
C GLN A 204 -116.60 -38.83 15.25
N SER A 205 -115.70 -39.73 14.76
CA SER A 205 -114.49 -39.65 13.84
C SER A 205 -113.36 -38.57 13.99
N ARG A 206 -112.05 -38.70 13.59
CA ARG A 206 -111.13 -39.63 12.84
C ARG A 206 -110.78 -39.26 11.35
N VAL A 207 -109.55 -39.38 10.78
CA VAL A 207 -108.12 -39.49 11.26
C VAL A 207 -107.04 -39.43 10.09
N ARG A 208 -105.75 -39.10 10.37
CA ARG A 208 -104.46 -39.24 9.56
C ARG A 208 -104.15 -38.27 8.36
N VAL A 209 -102.94 -38.24 7.70
CA VAL A 209 -101.48 -38.05 8.08
C VAL A 209 -100.51 -38.07 6.81
N ARG A 210 -99.16 -37.84 6.94
CA ARG A 210 -97.98 -38.11 5.99
C ARG A 210 -97.51 -37.01 4.95
N PRO A 211 -96.32 -37.05 4.25
CA PRO A 211 -94.91 -37.42 4.64
C PRO A 211 -93.66 -36.85 3.81
N ASP A 212 -92.40 -37.36 4.07
CA ASP A 212 -91.20 -37.69 3.18
C ASP A 212 -90.39 -36.58 2.37
N VAL A 213 -89.10 -36.63 1.85
CA VAL A 213 -87.81 -37.45 1.97
C VAL A 213 -86.55 -36.85 1.19
N CYS A 214 -85.29 -36.94 1.74
CA CYS A 214 -83.86 -37.01 1.18
C CYS A 214 -83.23 -36.15 0.00
N ILE A 215 -81.91 -36.20 -0.43
CA ILE A 215 -80.53 -36.17 0.22
C ILE A 215 -79.30 -36.13 -0.80
N CYS A 216 -78.08 -35.59 -0.42
CA CYS A 216 -76.67 -35.76 -0.96
C CYS A 216 -76.20 -35.33 -2.41
N VAL A 217 -74.90 -35.40 -2.87
CA VAL A 217 -73.55 -34.81 -2.47
C VAL A 217 -72.39 -35.27 -3.45
N CYS A 218 -71.14 -34.70 -3.38
CA CYS A 218 -69.83 -35.05 -4.06
C CYS A 218 -69.54 -34.46 -5.50
N TYR A 219 -68.30 -34.37 -6.07
CA TYR A 219 -66.88 -34.68 -5.69
C TYR A 219 -65.77 -33.82 -6.44
N LEU A 220 -64.48 -34.24 -6.49
CA LEU A 220 -63.24 -33.59 -7.09
C LEU A 220 -62.30 -34.67 -7.77
N PRO A 221 -61.00 -34.52 -8.21
CA PRO A 221 -59.94 -33.45 -8.16
C PRO A 221 -59.02 -33.26 -9.45
N HIS A 222 -57.82 -32.63 -9.32
CA HIS A 222 -56.59 -32.68 -10.22
C HIS A 222 -56.61 -31.90 -11.58
N SER A 223 -55.53 -31.58 -12.34
CA SER A 223 -54.01 -31.53 -12.28
C SER A 223 -53.49 -30.59 -13.44
N VAL A 224 -52.22 -30.38 -13.92
CA VAL A 224 -50.80 -30.82 -13.74
C VAL A 224 -49.81 -29.71 -14.29
N THR A 225 -48.49 -29.94 -14.50
CA THR A 225 -47.45 -28.94 -14.93
C THR A 225 -46.69 -29.23 -16.25
N MET A 226 -46.18 -28.18 -16.97
CA MET A 226 -44.95 -28.19 -17.83
C MET A 226 -44.64 -26.82 -18.52
N GLY A 227 -43.45 -26.65 -19.13
CA GLY A 227 -43.32 -25.83 -20.38
C GLY A 227 -42.49 -24.52 -20.43
N ARG A 228 -41.21 -24.48 -20.03
CA ARG A 228 -40.36 -23.25 -20.19
C ARG A 228 -40.15 -22.84 -21.66
N GLN A 229 -39.75 -23.78 -22.53
CA GLN A 229 -39.58 -23.55 -23.98
C GLN A 229 -40.90 -23.14 -24.66
N GLN A 230 -42.01 -23.71 -24.19
CA GLN A 230 -43.34 -23.47 -24.72
C GLN A 230 -43.79 -22.01 -24.50
N GLN A 231 -43.35 -21.39 -23.39
CA GLN A 231 -43.59 -19.99 -23.10
C GLN A 231 -42.83 -19.04 -24.04
N GLU A 232 -41.66 -19.43 -24.56
CA GLU A 232 -40.86 -18.61 -25.48
C GLU A 232 -41.40 -18.67 -26.91
N ASN A 233 -41.75 -19.86 -27.41
CA ASN A 233 -42.48 -19.98 -28.67
C ASN A 233 -43.84 -19.24 -28.62
N LYS A 234 -44.55 -19.31 -27.49
CA LYS A 234 -45.81 -18.58 -27.28
C LYS A 234 -45.62 -17.06 -27.34
N ARG A 235 -44.54 -16.52 -26.75
CA ARG A 235 -44.17 -15.10 -26.87
C ARG A 235 -43.82 -14.70 -28.30
N ALA A 236 -43.07 -15.53 -29.03
CA ALA A 236 -42.69 -15.24 -30.42
C ALA A 236 -43.92 -15.15 -31.34
N ILE A 237 -44.84 -16.11 -31.20
CA ILE A 237 -46.13 -16.13 -31.92
C ILE A 237 -46.98 -14.91 -31.56
N GLN A 238 -47.16 -14.62 -30.27
CA GLN A 238 -47.92 -13.46 -29.80
C GLN A 238 -47.35 -12.13 -30.31
N ASN A 239 -46.02 -11.97 -30.36
CA ASN A 239 -45.39 -10.76 -30.91
C ASN A 239 -45.65 -10.59 -32.42
N ALA A 240 -45.63 -11.68 -33.18
CA ALA A 240 -45.96 -11.66 -34.61
C ALA A 240 -47.45 -11.35 -34.86
N GLU A 241 -48.35 -11.89 -34.03
CA GLU A 241 -49.79 -11.61 -34.06
C GLU A 241 -50.08 -10.14 -33.71
N VAL A 242 -49.47 -9.61 -32.64
CA VAL A 242 -49.58 -8.19 -32.27
C VAL A 242 -49.11 -7.27 -33.39
N SER A 243 -48.02 -7.60 -34.08
CA SER A 243 -47.53 -6.83 -35.24
C SER A 243 -48.53 -6.82 -36.41
N LYS A 244 -49.11 -7.98 -36.75
CA LYS A 244 -50.17 -8.10 -37.78
C LYS A 244 -51.41 -7.28 -37.41
N LEU A 245 -51.90 -7.43 -36.18
CA LEU A 245 -53.07 -6.71 -35.68
C LEU A 245 -52.84 -5.19 -35.64
N GLN A 246 -51.65 -4.73 -35.23
CA GLN A 246 -51.30 -3.30 -35.27
C GLN A 246 -51.29 -2.75 -36.70
N ASN A 247 -50.81 -3.51 -37.69
CA ASN A 247 -50.77 -3.04 -39.07
C ASN A 247 -52.17 -2.99 -39.69
N HIS A 248 -53.01 -4.00 -39.45
CA HIS A 248 -54.42 -3.96 -39.86
C HIS A 248 -55.19 -2.80 -39.21
N LEU A 249 -54.95 -2.52 -37.91
CA LEU A 249 -55.56 -1.39 -37.21
C LEU A 249 -55.11 -0.02 -37.76
N LYS A 250 -53.86 0.12 -38.23
CA LYS A 250 -53.37 1.33 -38.93
C LYS A 250 -54.07 1.49 -40.28
N GLU A 251 -54.22 0.41 -41.03
CA GLU A 251 -54.84 0.41 -42.37
C GLU A 251 -56.33 0.77 -42.29
N LEU A 252 -57.07 0.10 -41.41
CA LEU A 252 -58.47 0.40 -41.15
C LEU A 252 -58.68 1.84 -40.63
N ASN A 253 -57.72 2.39 -39.84
CA ASN A 253 -57.72 3.81 -39.46
C ASN A 253 -57.52 4.76 -40.65
N ARG A 254 -56.66 4.41 -41.62
CA ARG A 254 -56.48 5.21 -42.84
C ARG A 254 -57.78 5.23 -43.66
N GLU A 255 -58.43 4.08 -43.80
CA GLU A 255 -59.73 4.00 -44.47
C GLU A 255 -60.82 4.80 -43.77
N TYR A 256 -60.98 4.65 -42.45
CA TYR A 256 -61.97 5.43 -41.69
C TYR A 256 -61.72 6.93 -41.82
N ARG A 257 -60.47 7.38 -41.72
CA ARG A 257 -60.11 8.80 -41.93
C ARG A 257 -60.46 9.26 -43.35
N ALA A 258 -60.11 8.50 -44.38
CA ALA A 258 -60.42 8.84 -45.77
C ALA A 258 -61.93 8.91 -46.05
N ARG A 259 -62.72 8.00 -45.48
CA ARG A 259 -64.20 8.01 -45.59
C ARG A 259 -64.79 9.22 -44.84
N LEU A 260 -64.32 9.49 -43.61
CA LEU A 260 -64.75 10.66 -42.82
C LEU A 260 -64.42 11.99 -43.51
N THR A 261 -63.23 12.13 -44.10
CA THR A 261 -62.85 13.34 -44.86
C THR A 261 -63.80 13.57 -46.04
N ARG A 262 -64.18 12.52 -46.79
CA ARG A 262 -65.16 12.64 -47.88
C ARG A 262 -66.53 13.06 -47.36
N TYR A 263 -67.05 12.41 -46.31
CA TYR A 263 -68.34 12.80 -45.73
C TYR A 263 -68.35 14.24 -45.20
N ILE A 264 -67.24 14.73 -44.61
CA ILE A 264 -67.10 16.13 -44.18
C ILE A 264 -67.10 17.08 -45.40
N GLN A 265 -66.48 16.69 -46.51
CA GLN A 265 -66.51 17.43 -47.78
C GLN A 265 -67.92 17.48 -48.38
N ASP A 266 -68.59 16.33 -48.49
CA ASP A 266 -69.97 16.23 -48.99
C ASP A 266 -70.96 17.06 -48.14
N ILE A 267 -70.80 17.05 -46.81
CA ILE A 267 -71.62 17.82 -45.87
C ILE A 267 -71.33 19.32 -45.99
N THR A 268 -70.05 19.74 -46.08
CA THR A 268 -69.72 21.17 -46.23
C THR A 268 -70.19 21.76 -47.55
N VAL A 269 -70.08 21.03 -48.67
CA VAL A 269 -70.65 21.44 -49.96
C VAL A 269 -72.18 21.59 -49.87
N ARG A 270 -72.88 20.63 -49.24
CA ARG A 270 -74.34 20.70 -49.06
C ARG A 270 -74.80 21.83 -48.15
N ILE A 271 -74.04 22.17 -47.11
CA ILE A 271 -74.32 23.31 -46.22
C ILE A 271 -74.06 24.65 -46.94
N GLN A 272 -72.95 24.76 -47.68
CA GLN A 272 -72.62 25.95 -48.47
C GLN A 272 -73.68 26.25 -49.55
N ALA A 273 -74.28 25.21 -50.14
CA ALA A 273 -75.33 25.34 -51.14
C ALA A 273 -76.68 25.86 -50.59
N ASN A 274 -76.92 25.85 -49.27
CA ASN A 274 -78.26 25.99 -48.72
C ASN A 274 -78.34 26.94 -47.50
N ARG A 275 -78.41 28.26 -47.77
CA ARG A 275 -78.28 29.35 -46.78
C ARG A 275 -79.24 29.32 -45.58
N HIS A 276 -80.35 28.59 -45.64
CA HIS A 276 -81.34 28.52 -44.54
C HIS A 276 -81.04 27.45 -43.48
N MET A 277 -80.03 26.60 -43.66
CA MET A 277 -79.74 25.45 -42.76
C MET A 277 -78.90 25.80 -41.51
N GLY A 278 -78.94 27.06 -41.04
CA GLY A 278 -78.06 27.56 -39.98
C GLY A 278 -78.19 26.83 -38.63
N ASP A 279 -79.42 26.61 -38.14
CA ASP A 279 -79.70 25.96 -36.85
C ASP A 279 -79.28 24.47 -36.84
N LEU A 280 -79.61 23.71 -37.89
CA LEU A 280 -79.15 22.32 -37.99
C LEU A 280 -77.62 22.24 -38.15
N GLY A 281 -77.01 23.20 -38.83
CA GLY A 281 -75.56 23.34 -38.91
C GLY A 281 -74.90 23.58 -37.54
N GLN A 282 -75.51 24.41 -36.68
CA GLN A 282 -75.04 24.63 -35.30
C GLN A 282 -75.20 23.38 -34.43
N LYS A 283 -76.33 22.67 -34.54
CA LYS A 283 -76.56 21.40 -33.81
C LYS A 283 -75.59 20.30 -34.23
N LEU A 284 -75.36 20.14 -35.54
CA LEU A 284 -74.35 19.20 -36.06
C LEU A 284 -72.93 19.59 -35.63
N LYS A 285 -72.60 20.88 -35.66
CA LYS A 285 -71.32 21.40 -35.15
C LYS A 285 -71.11 21.03 -33.68
N GLY A 286 -72.09 21.28 -32.81
CA GLY A 286 -72.01 20.93 -31.39
C GLY A 286 -71.81 19.44 -31.13
N LEU A 287 -72.48 18.57 -31.90
CA LEU A 287 -72.25 17.11 -31.84
C LEU A 287 -70.84 16.70 -32.28
N VAL A 288 -70.31 17.31 -33.34
CA VAL A 288 -68.93 17.09 -33.80
C VAL A 288 -67.91 17.61 -32.78
N GLU A 289 -68.19 18.74 -32.11
CA GLU A 289 -67.35 19.30 -31.05
C GLU A 289 -67.34 18.40 -29.79
N SER A 290 -68.50 17.82 -29.41
CA SER A 290 -68.57 16.81 -28.33
C SER A 290 -67.74 15.57 -28.65
N MET A 291 -67.99 14.93 -29.81
CA MET A 291 -67.23 13.75 -30.24
C MET A 291 -65.73 14.02 -30.33
N LEU A 292 -65.33 15.22 -30.76
CA LEU A 292 -63.92 15.62 -30.83
C LEU A 292 -63.29 15.77 -29.43
N GLU A 293 -64.01 16.28 -28.44
CA GLU A 293 -63.50 16.38 -27.06
C GLU A 293 -63.53 15.03 -26.32
N GLU A 294 -64.51 14.16 -26.59
CA GLU A 294 -64.52 12.75 -26.17
C GLU A 294 -63.30 12.00 -26.73
N VAL A 295 -62.97 12.20 -28.02
CA VAL A 295 -61.77 11.62 -28.64
C VAL A 295 -60.49 12.19 -28.02
N LYS A 296 -60.38 13.51 -27.80
CA LYS A 296 -59.20 14.12 -27.11
C LYS A 296 -59.03 13.59 -25.68
N THR A 297 -60.11 13.50 -24.91
CA THR A 297 -60.06 13.03 -23.51
C THR A 297 -59.75 11.54 -23.43
N SER A 298 -60.27 10.73 -24.35
CA SER A 298 -59.89 9.33 -24.54
C SER A 298 -58.40 9.16 -24.86
N TYR A 299 -57.85 9.95 -25.81
CA TYR A 299 -56.42 9.94 -26.11
C TYR A 299 -55.57 10.40 -24.92
N ARG A 300 -55.92 11.49 -24.23
CA ARG A 300 -55.23 11.95 -23.01
C ARG A 300 -55.22 10.87 -21.92
N SER A 301 -56.35 10.20 -21.68
CA SER A 301 -56.44 9.09 -20.73
C SER A 301 -55.54 7.92 -21.14
N ARG A 302 -55.48 7.60 -22.44
CA ARG A 302 -54.62 6.53 -22.96
C ARG A 302 -53.13 6.88 -22.88
N GLU A 303 -52.74 8.12 -23.16
CA GLU A 303 -51.38 8.63 -23.00
C GLU A 303 -50.95 8.62 -21.53
N GLU A 304 -51.86 8.97 -20.63
CA GLU A 304 -51.61 8.90 -19.19
C GLU A 304 -51.45 7.45 -18.70
N GLN A 305 -52.28 6.51 -19.17
CA GLN A 305 -52.12 5.06 -18.93
C GLN A 305 -50.77 4.54 -19.42
N LEU A 306 -50.37 4.90 -20.64
CA LEU A 306 -49.07 4.49 -21.21
C LEU A 306 -47.90 5.10 -20.42
N THR A 307 -48.01 6.36 -20.00
CA THR A 307 -47.03 7.04 -19.16
C THR A 307 -46.93 6.39 -17.77
N LYS A 308 -48.06 6.03 -17.16
CA LYS A 308 -48.13 5.26 -15.90
C LYS A 308 -47.45 3.89 -16.07
N ALA A 309 -47.72 3.17 -17.16
CA ALA A 309 -47.09 1.88 -17.46
C ALA A 309 -45.57 2.00 -17.67
N ILE A 310 -45.10 3.00 -18.43
CA ILE A 310 -43.66 3.26 -18.61
C ILE A 310 -42.98 3.56 -17.27
N ARG A 311 -43.62 4.32 -16.38
CA ARG A 311 -43.13 4.59 -15.02
C ARG A 311 -43.06 3.31 -14.17
N THR A 312 -44.06 2.43 -14.21
CA THR A 312 -44.02 1.16 -13.44
C THR A 312 -43.01 0.17 -14.01
N TYR A 313 -42.86 0.05 -15.34
CA TYR A 313 -41.79 -0.75 -15.96
C TYR A 313 -40.41 -0.20 -15.60
N ARG A 314 -40.18 1.12 -15.66
CA ARG A 314 -38.90 1.73 -15.25
C ARG A 314 -38.58 1.46 -13.77
N LYS A 315 -39.57 1.61 -12.86
CA LYS A 315 -39.41 1.26 -11.44
C LYS A 315 -39.09 -0.22 -11.24
N ARG A 316 -39.72 -1.12 -12.00
CA ARG A 316 -39.45 -2.58 -11.96
C ARG A 316 -38.06 -2.93 -12.48
N ILE A 317 -37.61 -2.30 -13.57
CA ILE A 317 -36.26 -2.49 -14.12
C ILE A 317 -35.20 -1.99 -13.15
N GLN A 318 -35.42 -0.83 -12.51
CA GLN A 318 -34.54 -0.31 -11.47
C GLN A 318 -34.49 -1.24 -10.25
N GLY A 319 -35.64 -1.73 -9.77
CA GLY A 319 -35.68 -2.72 -8.69
C GLY A 319 -34.91 -4.01 -9.03
N LEU A 320 -35.08 -4.54 -10.25
CA LEU A 320 -34.32 -5.70 -10.74
C LEU A 320 -32.82 -5.42 -10.80
N SER A 321 -32.41 -4.24 -11.29
CA SER A 321 -31.00 -3.82 -11.32
C SER A 321 -30.39 -3.75 -9.91
N ASN A 322 -31.13 -3.20 -8.93
CA ASN A 322 -30.68 -3.14 -7.54
C ASN A 322 -30.51 -4.55 -6.96
N THR A 323 -31.47 -5.46 -7.18
CA THR A 323 -31.34 -6.86 -6.71
C THR A 323 -30.21 -7.61 -7.41
N TYR A 324 -29.95 -7.32 -8.69
CA TYR A 324 -28.81 -7.87 -9.42
C TYR A 324 -27.47 -7.35 -8.85
N GLN A 325 -27.38 -6.05 -8.54
CA GLN A 325 -26.20 -5.46 -7.90
C GLN A 325 -25.95 -6.04 -6.51
N GLN A 326 -27.00 -6.23 -5.70
CA GLN A 326 -26.91 -6.86 -4.38
C GLN A 326 -26.44 -8.33 -4.47
N LEU A 327 -27.03 -9.11 -5.38
CA LEU A 327 -26.62 -10.50 -5.61
C LEU A 327 -25.17 -10.59 -6.12
N LEU A 328 -24.77 -9.68 -7.02
CA LEU A 328 -23.40 -9.61 -7.49
C LEU A 328 -22.43 -9.31 -6.34
N ILE A 329 -22.74 -8.35 -5.46
CA ILE A 329 -21.94 -8.02 -4.27
C ILE A 329 -21.80 -9.22 -3.33
N ALA A 330 -22.88 -9.94 -3.04
CA ALA A 330 -22.84 -11.16 -2.23
C ALA A 330 -21.94 -12.24 -2.85
N TYR A 331 -22.01 -12.40 -4.18
CA TYR A 331 -21.14 -13.32 -4.92
C TYR A 331 -19.64 -12.92 -4.83
N ARG A 332 -19.30 -11.62 -4.84
CA ARG A 332 -17.91 -11.16 -4.60
C ARG A 332 -17.40 -11.63 -3.26
N LEU A 333 -18.16 -11.34 -2.20
CA LEU A 333 -17.75 -11.62 -0.83
C LEU A 333 -17.56 -13.13 -0.62
N GLN A 334 -18.46 -13.96 -1.14
CA GLN A 334 -18.33 -15.40 -1.11
C GLN A 334 -17.11 -15.90 -1.91
N ARG A 335 -16.88 -15.34 -3.11
CA ARG A 335 -15.73 -15.71 -3.97
C ARG A 335 -14.39 -15.32 -3.33
N GLU A 336 -14.32 -14.14 -2.72
CA GLU A 336 -13.11 -13.64 -2.04
C GLU A 336 -12.87 -14.40 -0.72
N GLN A 337 -13.91 -14.83 -0.01
CA GLN A 337 -13.79 -15.76 1.13
C GLN A 337 -13.24 -17.12 0.70
N ILE A 338 -13.71 -17.71 -0.42
CA ILE A 338 -13.19 -18.98 -0.94
C ILE A 338 -11.72 -18.83 -1.38
N LEU A 339 -11.37 -17.74 -2.07
CA LEU A 339 -9.99 -17.46 -2.50
C LEU A 339 -9.03 -17.14 -1.35
N ALA A 340 -9.54 -16.80 -0.16
CA ALA A 340 -8.75 -16.56 1.05
C ALA A 340 -8.50 -17.84 1.88
N LEU A 341 -9.17 -18.96 1.58
CA LEU A 341 -8.93 -20.23 2.26
C LEU A 341 -7.60 -20.85 1.78
N PRO A 342 -6.72 -21.33 2.69
CA PRO A 342 -5.45 -21.93 2.32
C PRO A 342 -5.60 -23.30 1.65
N GLU A 343 -6.69 -24.02 1.93
CA GLU A 343 -7.03 -25.28 1.25
C GLU A 343 -7.75 -24.99 -0.06
N HIS A 344 -7.14 -25.38 -1.19
CA HIS A 344 -7.69 -25.16 -2.53
C HIS A 344 -8.77 -26.20 -2.90
N SER A 345 -9.60 -26.61 -1.93
CA SER A 345 -10.60 -27.69 -2.02
C SER A 345 -11.92 -27.27 -2.66
N LEU A 346 -12.16 -25.97 -2.83
CA LEU A 346 -13.38 -25.40 -3.41
C LEU A 346 -13.07 -24.45 -4.57
N GLU A 347 -13.71 -24.67 -5.72
CA GLU A 347 -13.57 -23.77 -6.87
C GLU A 347 -14.41 -22.49 -6.65
N ALA A 348 -13.74 -21.34 -6.62
CA ALA A 348 -14.38 -20.04 -6.34
C ALA A 348 -15.29 -19.51 -7.48
N GLY A 349 -15.29 -20.17 -8.63
CA GLY A 349 -16.15 -19.85 -9.78
C GLY A 349 -15.68 -18.67 -10.64
N PRO A 350 -16.40 -18.40 -11.75
CA PRO A 350 -15.98 -17.48 -12.79
C PRO A 350 -15.95 -16.01 -12.31
N PRO A 351 -14.98 -15.19 -12.78
CA PRO A 351 -14.91 -13.77 -12.47
C PRO A 351 -16.22 -13.00 -12.73
N GLU A 352 -16.48 -12.00 -11.89
CA GLU A 352 -17.69 -11.18 -11.90
C GLU A 352 -18.03 -10.54 -13.25
N ALA A 353 -17.02 -10.27 -14.08
CA ALA A 353 -17.16 -9.69 -15.41
C ALA A 353 -18.08 -10.51 -16.32
N HIS A 354 -18.10 -11.85 -16.16
CA HIS A 354 -18.92 -12.75 -16.98
C HIS A 354 -20.43 -12.60 -16.77
N PHE A 355 -20.89 -11.96 -15.68
CA PHE A 355 -22.31 -11.78 -15.40
C PHE A 355 -22.89 -10.46 -15.92
N SER A 356 -22.06 -9.60 -16.51
CA SER A 356 -22.44 -8.24 -16.89
C SER A 356 -23.64 -8.18 -17.85
N PRO A 357 -24.74 -7.47 -17.50
CA PRO A 357 -25.86 -7.28 -18.41
C PRO A 357 -25.46 -6.43 -19.62
N THR A 358 -25.59 -6.99 -20.82
CA THR A 358 -25.08 -6.48 -22.12
C THR A 358 -25.71 -5.16 -22.61
N GLY A 359 -26.47 -4.46 -21.76
CA GLY A 359 -27.14 -3.18 -22.08
C GLY A 359 -26.25 -1.97 -21.81
N THR A 360 -25.16 -1.83 -22.55
CA THR A 360 -24.13 -0.78 -22.33
C THR A 360 -24.65 0.65 -22.53
N GLU A 361 -25.67 0.83 -23.38
CA GLU A 361 -26.17 2.12 -23.86
C GLU A 361 -26.89 2.98 -22.82
N LEU A 362 -27.38 2.37 -21.72
CA LEU A 362 -28.12 3.07 -20.66
C LEU A 362 -27.28 3.35 -19.40
N ARG A 363 -25.97 3.09 -19.44
CA ARG A 363 -25.07 3.21 -18.29
C ARG A 363 -24.34 4.54 -18.20
N GLY A 364 -24.24 5.06 -16.98
CA GLY A 364 -23.36 6.18 -16.65
C GLY A 364 -21.89 5.85 -16.88
N GLU A 365 -21.05 6.89 -16.95
CA GLU A 365 -19.61 6.75 -17.25
C GLU A 365 -18.89 5.94 -16.17
N THR A 366 -19.21 6.22 -14.90
CA THR A 366 -18.72 5.48 -13.72
C THR A 366 -19.06 3.99 -13.77
N GLU A 367 -20.24 3.59 -14.26
CA GLU A 367 -20.59 2.17 -14.40
C GLU A 367 -19.85 1.49 -15.56
N ARG A 368 -19.50 2.24 -16.62
CA ARG A 368 -18.68 1.76 -17.75
C ARG A 368 -17.20 1.64 -17.38
N GLU A 369 -16.70 2.54 -16.54
CA GLU A 369 -15.36 2.45 -15.95
C GLU A 369 -15.27 1.28 -14.94
N LEU A 370 -16.26 1.16 -14.05
CA LEU A 370 -16.40 0.00 -13.16
C LEU A 370 -16.56 -1.33 -13.91
N HIS A 371 -16.93 -1.33 -15.20
CA HIS A 371 -16.91 -2.53 -16.04
C HIS A 371 -15.48 -2.91 -16.44
N ARG A 372 -14.74 -1.95 -17.01
CA ARG A 372 -13.33 -2.12 -17.42
C ARG A 372 -12.47 -2.61 -16.26
N LEU A 373 -12.62 -2.01 -15.08
CA LEU A 373 -11.89 -2.42 -13.88
C LEU A 373 -12.17 -3.88 -13.44
N ARG A 374 -13.35 -4.45 -13.77
CA ARG A 374 -13.65 -5.89 -13.53
C ARG A 374 -13.02 -6.79 -14.58
N GLU A 375 -12.95 -6.34 -15.83
CA GLU A 375 -12.27 -7.04 -16.93
C GLU A 375 -10.74 -7.04 -16.69
N ASP A 376 -10.18 -5.92 -16.23
CA ASP A 376 -8.79 -5.81 -15.79
C ASP A 376 -8.51 -6.68 -14.55
N LYS A 377 -9.37 -6.66 -13.51
CA LYS A 377 -9.28 -7.58 -12.35
C LYS A 377 -9.27 -9.04 -12.80
N ALA A 378 -10.19 -9.44 -13.68
CA ALA A 378 -10.27 -10.82 -14.20
C ALA A 378 -9.02 -11.23 -15.01
N ARG A 379 -8.45 -10.32 -15.82
CA ARG A 379 -7.19 -10.56 -16.53
C ARG A 379 -6.01 -10.73 -15.56
N LEU A 380 -5.91 -9.87 -14.55
CA LEU A 380 -4.85 -9.93 -13.54
C LEU A 380 -4.97 -11.19 -12.66
N GLU A 381 -6.18 -11.57 -12.23
CA GLU A 381 -6.43 -12.84 -11.53
C GLU A 381 -5.97 -14.06 -12.37
N SER A 382 -6.26 -14.05 -13.67
CA SER A 382 -5.86 -15.12 -14.60
C SER A 382 -4.33 -15.20 -14.77
N GLN A 383 -3.67 -14.04 -14.93
CA GLN A 383 -2.20 -13.96 -15.01
C GLN A 383 -1.54 -14.40 -13.69
N LEU A 384 -2.10 -14.02 -12.54
CA LEU A 384 -1.60 -14.39 -11.22
C LEU A 384 -1.78 -15.90 -10.94
N LYS A 385 -2.88 -16.52 -11.39
CA LYS A 385 -3.05 -17.98 -11.35
C LYS A 385 -1.97 -18.69 -12.17
N LEU A 386 -1.78 -18.27 -13.43
CA LEU A 386 -0.73 -18.84 -14.30
C LEU A 386 0.68 -18.64 -13.72
N ALA A 387 0.96 -17.50 -13.10
CA ALA A 387 2.25 -17.24 -12.45
C ALA A 387 2.46 -18.13 -11.20
N ARG A 388 1.43 -18.37 -10.39
CA ARG A 388 1.49 -19.33 -9.27
C ARG A 388 1.74 -20.75 -9.77
N GLU A 389 1.03 -21.17 -10.82
CA GLU A 389 1.22 -22.48 -11.45
C GLU A 389 2.64 -22.64 -12.01
N GLN A 390 3.20 -21.59 -12.63
CA GLN A 390 4.61 -21.57 -13.07
C GLN A 390 5.60 -21.64 -11.90
N VAL A 391 5.34 -20.99 -10.76
CA VAL A 391 6.18 -21.09 -9.55
C VAL A 391 6.07 -22.47 -8.89
N CYS A 392 4.93 -23.16 -8.98
CA CYS A 392 4.81 -24.55 -8.55
C CYS A 392 5.55 -25.53 -9.49
N VAL A 393 5.66 -25.23 -10.78
CA VAL A 393 6.42 -26.04 -11.77
C VAL A 393 7.92 -25.74 -11.70
N VAL A 394 8.32 -24.48 -11.50
CA VAL A 394 9.71 -24.04 -11.25
C VAL A 394 9.90 -23.87 -9.74
N GLY A 395 9.66 -24.96 -9.00
CA GLY A 395 9.87 -24.98 -7.56
C GLY A 395 11.35 -24.76 -7.24
N LEU A 396 11.65 -23.66 -6.55
CA LEU A 396 12.82 -23.60 -5.67
C LEU A 396 12.62 -24.71 -4.63
N THR A 397 13.29 -25.85 -4.82
CA THR A 397 13.17 -26.96 -3.87
C THR A 397 13.61 -26.49 -2.49
N GLN A 398 12.99 -27.01 -1.44
CA GLN A 398 13.37 -26.70 -0.07
C GLN A 398 14.88 -26.92 0.14
N ASP A 399 15.45 -27.92 -0.53
CA ASP A 399 16.88 -28.22 -0.55
C ASP A 399 17.71 -27.08 -1.15
N SER A 400 17.33 -26.51 -2.29
CA SER A 400 18.03 -25.37 -2.90
C SER A 400 18.05 -24.12 -1.98
N TRP A 401 16.99 -23.91 -1.21
CA TRP A 401 16.93 -22.84 -0.21
C TRP A 401 17.76 -23.18 1.04
N ASN A 402 17.74 -24.45 1.49
CA ASN A 402 18.59 -24.94 2.57
C ASN A 402 20.09 -24.79 2.23
N ASP A 403 20.47 -25.04 0.97
CA ASP A 403 21.83 -24.87 0.46
C ASP A 403 22.27 -23.40 0.44
N VAL A 404 21.40 -22.48 -0.02
CA VAL A 404 21.69 -21.03 0.06
C VAL A 404 21.85 -20.59 1.53
N GLN A 405 20.99 -21.03 2.44
CA GLN A 405 21.17 -20.74 3.87
C GLN A 405 22.45 -21.36 4.44
N LYS A 406 22.86 -22.54 3.97
CA LYS A 406 24.10 -23.19 4.38
C LYS A 406 25.32 -22.39 3.91
N GLN A 407 25.37 -21.99 2.64
CA GLN A 407 26.43 -21.15 2.09
C GLN A 407 26.56 -19.82 2.85
N ILE A 408 25.44 -19.16 3.18
CA ILE A 408 25.45 -17.93 3.99
C ILE A 408 26.09 -18.18 5.36
N ARG A 409 25.70 -19.26 6.07
CA ARG A 409 26.30 -19.63 7.37
C ARG A 409 27.78 -19.96 7.25
N GLU A 410 28.21 -20.66 6.20
CA GLU A 410 29.61 -21.02 5.95
C GLU A 410 30.47 -19.77 5.65
N ILE A 411 29.94 -18.80 4.91
CA ILE A 411 30.61 -17.50 4.65
C ILE A 411 30.70 -16.68 5.94
N THR A 412 29.60 -16.53 6.70
CA THR A 412 29.63 -15.80 7.97
C THR A 412 30.63 -16.41 8.95
N ASN A 413 30.60 -17.73 9.16
CA ASN A 413 31.51 -18.40 10.09
C ASN A 413 32.98 -18.26 9.66
N SER A 414 33.30 -18.51 8.39
CA SER A 414 34.69 -18.41 7.90
C SER A 414 35.25 -16.99 7.97
N THR A 415 34.44 -15.96 7.73
CA THR A 415 34.85 -14.56 7.91
C THR A 415 35.05 -14.20 9.39
N GLN A 416 34.19 -14.68 10.29
CA GLN A 416 34.37 -14.48 11.74
C GLN A 416 35.65 -15.17 12.26
N GLU A 417 35.88 -16.44 11.91
CA GLU A 417 37.08 -17.14 12.33
C GLU A 417 38.38 -16.48 11.80
N ALA A 418 38.34 -15.87 10.62
CA ALA A 418 39.47 -15.10 10.09
C ALA A 418 39.78 -13.87 10.96
N GLN A 419 38.75 -13.09 11.30
CA GLN A 419 38.87 -11.92 12.18
C GLN A 419 39.32 -12.30 13.60
N GLU A 420 38.87 -13.43 14.14
CA GLU A 420 39.30 -13.94 15.45
C GLU A 420 40.77 -14.37 15.44
N ARG A 421 41.25 -15.00 14.35
CA ARG A 421 42.68 -15.33 14.17
C ARG A 421 43.54 -14.07 14.06
N GLU A 422 43.14 -13.08 13.27
CA GLU A 422 43.84 -11.80 13.15
C GLU A 422 43.89 -11.07 14.50
N ARG A 423 42.76 -11.00 15.22
CA ARG A 423 42.69 -10.42 16.56
C ARG A 423 43.63 -11.12 17.55
N ALA A 424 43.69 -12.46 17.53
CA ALA A 424 44.61 -13.21 18.38
C ALA A 424 46.07 -12.93 18.04
N GLN A 425 46.44 -12.89 16.75
CA GLN A 425 47.80 -12.54 16.31
C GLN A 425 48.20 -11.12 16.71
N LEU A 426 47.28 -10.15 16.57
CA LEU A 426 47.50 -8.77 16.99
C LEU A 426 47.70 -8.65 18.51
N ILE A 427 46.93 -9.39 19.31
CA ILE A 427 47.10 -9.45 20.77
C ILE A 427 48.49 -10.02 21.13
N THR A 428 48.88 -11.18 20.57
CA THR A 428 50.20 -11.78 20.83
C THR A 428 51.36 -10.85 20.41
N ARG A 429 51.21 -10.13 19.30
CA ARG A 429 52.19 -9.13 18.86
C ARG A 429 52.24 -7.90 19.79
N ALA A 430 51.10 -7.48 20.33
CA ALA A 430 51.03 -6.39 21.30
C ALA A 430 51.71 -6.78 22.62
N THR A 431 51.41 -7.96 23.18
CA THR A 431 52.02 -8.42 24.44
C THR A 431 53.53 -8.57 24.34
N VAL A 432 54.06 -9.07 23.21
CA VAL A 432 55.53 -9.14 22.97
C VAL A 432 56.15 -7.74 22.87
N ALA A 433 55.44 -6.77 22.30
CA ALA A 433 55.93 -5.38 22.24
C ALA A 433 55.89 -4.69 23.63
N GLU A 434 54.87 -4.97 24.45
CA GLU A 434 54.78 -4.50 25.84
C GLU A 434 55.88 -5.11 26.73
N GLU A 435 56.22 -6.38 26.52
CA GLU A 435 57.33 -7.07 27.17
C GLU A 435 58.68 -6.45 26.76
N GLN A 436 58.94 -6.26 25.46
CA GLN A 436 60.16 -5.59 24.96
C GLN A 436 60.30 -4.15 25.48
N VAL A 437 59.21 -3.38 25.56
CA VAL A 437 59.22 -2.03 26.17
C VAL A 437 59.53 -2.09 27.67
N SER A 438 59.08 -3.14 28.36
CA SER A 438 59.37 -3.37 29.78
C SER A 438 60.84 -3.76 30.01
N GLU A 439 61.40 -4.65 29.19
CA GLU A 439 62.84 -5.00 29.19
C GLU A 439 63.71 -3.76 28.94
N LEU A 440 63.39 -2.95 27.92
CA LEU A 440 64.12 -1.73 27.59
C LEU A 440 64.04 -0.70 28.73
N LYS A 441 62.88 -0.58 29.39
CA LYS A 441 62.71 0.27 30.56
C LYS A 441 63.55 -0.21 31.75
N GLU A 442 63.52 -1.50 32.07
CA GLU A 442 64.36 -2.06 33.14
C GLU A 442 65.86 -1.89 32.83
N TYR A 443 66.27 -2.11 31.57
CA TYR A 443 67.64 -1.86 31.14
C TYR A 443 68.04 -0.40 31.38
N VAL A 444 67.19 0.55 30.98
CA VAL A 444 67.42 1.99 31.16
C VAL A 444 67.48 2.36 32.65
N ASP A 445 66.57 1.88 33.50
CA ASP A 445 66.57 2.18 34.93
C ASP A 445 67.82 1.61 35.64
N ASN A 446 68.17 0.36 35.37
CA ASN A 446 69.39 -0.30 35.88
C ASN A 446 70.67 0.46 35.46
N HIS A 447 70.78 0.85 34.19
CA HIS A 447 71.98 1.52 33.68
C HIS A 447 72.03 3.00 34.09
N LEU A 448 70.89 3.71 34.17
CA LEU A 448 70.85 5.08 34.72
C LEU A 448 71.35 5.12 36.16
N GLY A 449 70.99 4.14 36.99
CA GLY A 449 71.52 4.01 38.35
C GLY A 449 73.05 3.87 38.37
N ARG A 450 73.58 2.93 37.58
CA ARG A 450 75.03 2.67 37.46
C ARG A 450 75.79 3.89 36.90
N TYR A 451 75.30 4.51 35.82
CA TYR A 451 75.94 5.70 35.24
C TYR A 451 75.89 6.90 36.19
N LYS A 452 74.80 7.13 36.94
CA LYS A 452 74.75 8.20 37.97
C LYS A 452 75.81 7.97 39.05
N LEU A 453 75.99 6.73 39.51
CA LEU A 453 77.02 6.38 40.50
C LEU A 453 78.43 6.55 39.94
N GLU A 454 78.71 6.05 38.74
CA GLU A 454 80.04 6.15 38.12
C GLU A 454 80.38 7.61 37.74
N ILE A 455 79.43 8.40 37.22
CA ILE A 455 79.62 9.86 37.05
C ILE A 455 79.95 10.53 38.40
N THR A 456 79.32 10.11 39.49
CA THR A 456 79.59 10.63 40.85
C THR A 456 80.93 10.13 41.42
N ARG A 457 81.47 9.00 40.93
CA ARG A 457 82.81 8.49 41.25
C ARG A 457 83.89 9.20 40.44
N LEU A 458 83.70 9.33 39.12
CA LEU A 458 84.59 10.06 38.22
C LEU A 458 84.70 11.54 38.61
N ARG A 459 83.58 12.20 38.98
CA ARG A 459 83.61 13.56 39.55
C ARG A 459 84.39 13.65 40.86
N ARG A 460 84.35 12.61 41.70
CA ARG A 460 85.18 12.54 42.92
C ARG A 460 86.66 12.30 42.62
N LEU A 461 86.99 11.49 41.61
CA LEU A 461 88.37 11.27 41.17
C LEU A 461 88.99 12.54 40.56
N LEU A 462 88.28 13.21 39.64
CA LEU A 462 88.69 14.50 39.07
C LEU A 462 88.83 15.57 40.17
N GLY A 463 87.83 15.68 41.06
CA GLY A 463 87.88 16.54 42.24
C GLY A 463 88.91 16.14 43.31
N SER A 464 89.61 15.01 43.16
CA SER A 464 90.78 14.63 43.97
C SER A 464 92.11 14.87 43.25
N GLN A 465 92.09 15.23 41.96
CA GLN A 465 93.28 15.49 41.15
C GLN A 465 93.47 16.99 40.86
N GLU A 466 92.40 17.78 40.84
CA GLU A 466 92.46 19.24 40.69
C GLU A 466 92.54 19.98 42.05
N GLY A 467 93.75 20.01 42.62
CA GLY A 467 94.08 20.98 43.65
C GLY A 467 94.17 22.39 43.08
N ARG A 468 93.22 23.27 43.43
CA ARG A 468 93.05 24.69 43.04
C ARG A 468 92.47 24.93 41.63
N SER A 469 91.25 25.47 41.57
CA SER A 469 91.00 26.85 41.10
C SER A 469 89.57 27.34 41.35
N ASN A 470 89.35 28.65 41.22
CA ASN A 470 88.16 29.35 41.69
C ASN A 470 86.98 29.41 40.70
N SER A 471 85.76 29.50 41.25
CA SER A 471 84.66 30.38 40.81
C SER A 471 84.04 30.22 39.41
N ALA A 472 82.75 29.85 39.38
CA ALA A 472 81.73 30.54 38.59
C ALA A 472 80.34 30.47 39.25
N ARG A 473 79.46 31.44 38.95
CA ARG A 473 78.04 31.49 39.36
C ARG A 473 77.14 30.85 38.28
N THR A 474 75.84 30.77 38.58
CA THR A 474 74.67 30.65 37.66
C THR A 474 74.30 29.23 37.19
N HIS A 475 73.03 28.91 36.84
CA HIS A 475 71.75 29.65 36.94
C HIS A 475 70.60 28.67 37.29
N LYS A 476 69.54 29.12 37.98
CA LYS A 476 68.29 28.34 38.13
C LYS A 476 67.42 28.41 36.86
N PRO A 477 66.86 27.29 36.37
CA PRO A 477 65.67 27.30 35.52
C PRO A 477 64.41 27.66 36.33
N ARG A 478 63.44 28.32 35.70
CA ARG A 478 62.05 28.40 36.21
C ARG A 478 61.21 27.27 35.57
N PRO A 479 60.20 26.73 36.26
CA PRO A 479 59.18 25.90 35.61
C PRO A 479 58.30 26.78 34.70
N LEU A 480 57.89 26.24 33.55
CA LEU A 480 56.83 26.82 32.71
C LEU A 480 55.54 26.02 32.91
N HIS A 481 54.46 26.76 33.13
CA HIS A 481 53.09 26.24 33.22
C HIS A 481 52.42 26.24 31.83
N LYS A 482 51.23 25.61 31.78
CA LYS A 482 50.23 25.54 30.70
C LYS A 482 50.47 24.37 29.73
N SER A 483 49.66 23.32 29.67
CA SER A 483 48.18 23.13 29.71
C SER A 483 47.53 23.14 28.32
N LEU A 484 47.12 21.96 27.88
CA LEU A 484 46.07 21.78 26.88
C LEU A 484 45.06 20.79 27.46
N ASN A 485 43.90 21.31 27.87
CA ASN A 485 42.71 20.49 28.00
C ASN A 485 42.18 20.24 26.58
N SER A 486 42.07 18.99 26.19
CA SER A 486 41.21 18.55 25.08
C SER A 486 40.16 17.62 25.66
N SER A 487 38.93 18.14 25.83
CA SER A 487 37.77 17.27 26.01
C SER A 487 37.56 16.50 24.72
N SER A 488 37.70 15.18 24.77
CA SER A 488 37.13 14.30 23.74
C SER A 488 35.66 14.09 24.07
N TYR A 489 34.80 14.31 23.09
CA TYR A 489 33.41 13.87 23.15
C TYR A 489 33.33 12.35 23.05
N GLU A 490 32.26 11.80 23.60
CA GLU A 490 31.90 10.38 23.51
C GLU A 490 31.36 10.05 22.10
N ILE A 491 31.47 8.78 21.71
CA ILE A 491 30.72 8.09 20.64
C ILE A 491 30.20 6.78 21.25
#